data_AF-A0A7C1G8M9-F1
#
_entry.id   AF-A0A7C1G8M9-F1
#
_cell.length_a   1.000
_cell.length_b   1.000
_cell.length_c   1.000
_cell.angle_alpha   90.00
_cell.angle_beta   90.00
_cell.angle_gamma   90.00
#
_symmetry.space_group_name_H-M   'P 1'
#
loop_
_entity.id
_entity.type
_entity.pdbx_description
1 polymer ?
#
loop_
_entity_poly.entity_id
_entity_poly.type
_entity_poly.pdbx_seq_one_letter_code
_entity_poly.pdbx_strand_id
1 'polypeptide(L)'
;MQKYHLKGNPGIGLIMATFGFFIGFAAVSLYGPVASKLKEVLGISGFLLGLLVAAPNLSGSLLRIPFAAWVDKVGGKKPLAVLLIMAVIGMAGLSILLLLFY
;
A
#
# COMPACT_ATOMS: atom_id res chain seq x y z
N MET A 1 29.23 -24.68 1.03
CA MET A 1 28.06 -23.83 0.72
C MET A 1 27.59 -24.08 -0.73
N GLN A 2 27.38 -25.35 -1.09
CA GLN A 2 27.09 -25.83 -2.45
C GLN A 2 26.07 -26.96 -2.32
N LYS A 3 24.81 -26.65 -1.99
CA LYS A 3 23.78 -27.71 -1.84
C LYS A 3 22.34 -27.35 -2.20
N TYR A 4 22.03 -26.11 -2.57
CA TYR A 4 20.71 -25.75 -3.08
C TYR A 4 20.87 -24.78 -4.27
N HIS A 5 20.96 -25.33 -5.48
CA HIS A 5 20.87 -24.57 -6.75
C HIS A 5 19.45 -24.01 -6.97
N LEU A 6 18.96 -23.22 -6.00
CA LEU A 6 17.70 -22.50 -6.15
C LEU A 6 17.96 -21.26 -7.02
N LYS A 7 18.03 -21.49 -8.33
CA LYS A 7 17.99 -20.42 -9.34
C LYS A 7 16.56 -19.89 -9.34
N GLY A 8 16.27 -18.89 -8.52
CA GLY A 8 14.96 -18.24 -8.51
C GLY A 8 14.63 -17.76 -9.92
N ASN A 9 13.47 -18.14 -10.44
CA ASN A 9 13.05 -17.74 -11.79
C ASN A 9 12.80 -16.22 -11.80
N PRO A 10 13.61 -15.41 -12.51
CA PRO A 10 13.45 -13.96 -12.56
C PRO A 10 12.07 -13.53 -13.06
N GLY A 11 11.47 -14.31 -13.96
CA GLY A 11 10.12 -14.06 -14.49
C GLY A 11 9.04 -14.21 -13.42
N ILE A 12 9.17 -15.22 -12.55
CA ILE A 12 8.23 -15.39 -11.41
C ILE A 12 8.39 -14.23 -10.42
N GLY A 13 9.63 -13.82 -10.13
CA GLY A 13 9.89 -12.68 -9.26
C GLY A 13 9.27 -11.38 -9.80
N LEU A 14 9.42 -11.13 -11.10
CA LEU A 14 8.85 -9.96 -11.76
C LEU A 14 7.32 -9.99 -11.73
N ILE A 15 6.69 -11.10 -12.15
CA ILE A 15 5.23 -11.24 -12.15
C ILE A 15 4.66 -11.05 -10.74
N MET A 16 5.25 -11.68 -9.73
CA MET A 16 4.79 -11.54 -8.35
C MET A 16 4.96 -10.11 -7.81
N ALA A 17 6.05 -9.44 -8.16
CA ALA A 17 6.26 -8.04 -7.79
C ALA A 17 5.26 -7.11 -8.50
N THR A 18 4.97 -7.35 -9.77
CA THR A 18 3.97 -6.59 -10.54
C THR A 18 2.57 -6.77 -9.93
N PHE A 19 2.15 -8.00 -9.65
CA PHE A 19 0.87 -8.26 -9.01
C PHE A 19 0.79 -7.65 -7.60
N GLY A 20 1.85 -7.80 -6.80
CA GLY A 20 1.91 -7.20 -5.47
C GLY A 20 1.82 -5.68 -5.51
N PHE A 21 2.55 -5.04 -6.42
CA PHE A 21 2.46 -3.60 -6.64
C PHE A 21 1.07 -3.18 -7.10
N PHE A 22 0.49 -3.88 -8.07
CA PHE A 22 -0.84 -3.58 -8.59
C PHE A 22 -1.91 -3.64 -7.49
N ILE A 23 -1.93 -4.71 -6.69
CA ILE A 23 -2.88 -4.88 -5.58
C ILE A 23 -2.64 -3.82 -4.50
N GLY A 24 -1.38 -3.59 -4.11
CA GLY A 24 -1.05 -2.58 -3.10
C GLY A 24 -1.41 -1.15 -3.53
N PHE A 25 -1.28 -0.85 -4.82
CA PHE A 25 -1.59 0.46 -5.37
C PHE A 25 -3.09 0.71 -5.59
N ALA A 26 -3.90 -0.35 -5.67
CA ALA A 26 -5.35 -0.24 -5.83
C ALA A 26 -6.01 0.58 -4.71
N ALA A 27 -5.56 0.41 -3.45
CA ALA A 27 -6.07 1.17 -2.31
C ALA A 27 -5.80 2.69 -2.44
N VAL A 28 -4.61 3.06 -2.94
CA VAL A 28 -4.24 4.47 -3.19
C VAL A 28 -5.07 5.03 -4.34
N SER A 29 -5.27 4.26 -5.41
CA SER A 29 -6.10 4.67 -6.55
C SER A 29 -7.57 4.87 -6.18
N LEU A 30 -8.09 4.11 -5.20
CA LEU A 30 -9.46 4.24 -4.72
C LEU A 30 -9.69 5.53 -3.93
N TYR A 31 -8.63 6.11 -3.35
CA TYR A 31 -8.73 7.31 -2.51
C TYR A 31 -9.25 8.54 -3.28
N GLY A 32 -8.95 8.64 -4.57
CA GLY A 32 -9.42 9.73 -5.43
C GLY A 32 -10.96 9.85 -5.50
N PRO A 33 -11.67 8.82 -6.01
CA PRO A 33 -13.14 8.84 -6.04
C PRO A 33 -13.78 8.88 -4.65
N VAL A 34 -13.17 8.22 -3.64
CA VAL A 34 -13.66 8.24 -2.25
C VAL A 34 -13.59 9.64 -1.65
N ALA A 35 -12.52 10.40 -1.91
CA ALA A 35 -12.38 11.78 -1.46
C ALA A 35 -13.48 12.70 -2.00
N SER A 36 -13.85 12.56 -3.28
CA SER A 36 -14.95 13.33 -3.86
C SER A 36 -16.29 13.04 -3.16
N LYS A 37 -16.57 11.77 -2.86
CA LYS A 37 -17.78 11.39 -2.10
C LYS A 37 -17.74 11.87 -0.65
N LEU A 38 -16.58 11.80 0.02
CA LEU A 38 -16.41 12.33 1.37
C LEU A 38 -16.70 13.83 1.45
N LYS A 39 -16.33 14.60 0.42
CA LYS A 39 -16.67 16.03 0.33
C LYS A 39 -18.18 16.27 0.35
N GLU A 40 -18.93 15.50 -0.43
CA GLU A 40 -20.38 15.60 -0.51
C GLU A 40 -21.06 15.18 0.80
N VAL A 41 -20.58 14.10 1.42
CA VAL A 41 -21.19 13.55 2.65
C VAL A 41 -20.88 14.40 3.88
N LEU A 42 -19.65 14.87 4.04
CA LEU A 42 -19.21 15.61 5.24
C LEU A 42 -19.31 17.14 5.09
N GLY A 43 -19.61 17.67 3.90
CA GLY A 43 -19.74 19.13 3.67
C GLY A 43 -18.45 19.93 3.92
N ILE A 44 -17.29 19.28 3.90
CA ILE A 44 -15.99 19.84 4.28
C ILE A 44 -15.43 20.78 3.21
N SER A 45 -14.76 21.85 3.66
CA SER A 45 -14.12 22.82 2.75
C SER A 45 -13.08 22.15 1.86
N GLY A 46 -12.88 22.69 0.65
CA GLY A 46 -11.91 22.14 -0.31
C GLY A 46 -10.48 22.04 0.23
N PHE A 47 -10.11 22.90 1.18
CA PHE A 47 -8.80 22.85 1.84
C PHE A 47 -8.65 21.62 2.74
N LEU A 48 -9.66 21.31 3.57
CA LEU A 48 -9.59 20.17 4.47
C LEU A 48 -9.64 18.84 3.72
N LEU A 49 -10.40 18.79 2.61
CA LEU A 49 -10.36 17.67 1.68
C LEU A 49 -8.96 17.48 1.07
N GLY A 50 -8.35 18.58 0.62
CA GLY A 50 -6.98 18.57 0.10
C GLY A 50 -5.99 18.01 1.12
N LEU A 51 -6.12 18.41 2.38
CA LEU A 51 -5.29 17.88 3.47
C LEU A 51 -5.53 16.39 3.73
N LEU A 52 -6.79 15.94 3.70
CA LEU A 52 -7.17 14.53 3.87
C LEU A 52 -6.59 13.63 2.78
N VAL A 53 -6.55 14.12 1.53
CA VAL A 53 -5.95 13.42 0.38
C VAL A 53 -4.42 13.51 0.39
N ALA A 54 -3.88 14.64 0.86
CA ALA A 54 -2.45 14.85 0.94
C ALA A 54 -1.79 13.99 2.03
N ALA A 55 -2.46 13.73 3.15
CA ALA A 55 -1.93 12.95 4.27
C ALA A 55 -1.38 11.56 3.86
N PRO A 56 -2.16 10.66 3.22
CA PRO A 56 -1.65 9.35 2.82
C PRO A 56 -0.54 9.45 1.74
N ASN A 57 -0.63 10.42 0.84
CA ASN A 57 0.38 10.64 -0.19
C ASN A 57 1.72 11.11 0.40
N LEU A 58 1.67 12.03 1.37
CA LEU A 58 2.85 12.53 2.07
C LEU A 58 3.50 11.42 2.90
N SER A 59 2.70 10.70 3.70
CA SER A 59 3.19 9.54 4.46
C SER A 59 3.79 8.48 3.55
N GLY A 60 3.13 8.14 2.44
CA GLY A 60 3.65 7.18 1.46
C GLY A 60 4.96 7.63 0.81
N SER A 61 5.11 8.91 0.49
CA SER A 61 6.35 9.47 -0.07
C SER A 61 7.51 9.38 0.92
N LEU A 62 7.27 9.77 2.18
CA LEU A 62 8.28 9.72 3.24
C LEU A 62 8.73 8.28 3.52
N LEU A 63 7.80 7.33 3.55
CA LEU A 63 8.10 5.92 3.78
C LEU A 63 8.91 5.29 2.63
N ARG A 64 8.90 5.83 1.41
CA ARG A 64 9.70 5.27 0.31
C ARG A 64 11.20 5.26 0.60
N ILE A 65 11.73 6.28 1.29
CA ILE A 65 13.16 6.39 1.58
C ILE A 65 13.66 5.26 2.51
N PRO A 66 13.10 5.05 3.72
CA PRO A 66 13.53 3.97 4.60
C PRO A 66 13.21 2.59 4.03
N PHE A 67 12.08 2.43 3.32
CA PHE A 67 11.74 1.14 2.70
C PHE A 67 12.65 0.80 1.52
N ALA A 68 13.07 1.79 0.70
CA ALA A 68 14.05 1.57 -0.35
C ALA A 68 15.40 1.13 0.24
N ALA A 69 15.89 1.83 1.25
CA ALA A 69 17.12 1.44 1.96
C ALA A 69 17.01 0.04 2.61
N TRP A 70 15.81 -0.34 3.06
CA TRP A 70 15.56 -1.68 3.61
C TRP A 70 15.58 -2.76 2.52
N VAL A 71 14.98 -2.50 1.35
CA VAL A 71 15.04 -3.37 0.17
C VAL A 71 16.49 -3.60 -0.26
N ASP A 72 17.32 -2.56 -0.25
CA ASP A 72 18.73 -2.68 -0.62
C ASP A 72 19.52 -3.60 0.33
N LYS A 73 19.13 -3.66 1.62
CA LYS A 73 19.82 -4.45 2.64
C LYS A 73 19.35 -5.91 2.74
N VAL A 74 18.06 -6.20 2.54
CA VAL A 74 17.48 -7.56 2.73
C VAL A 74 16.79 -8.14 1.49
N GLY A 75 16.83 -7.43 0.36
CA GLY A 75 16.18 -7.80 -0.90
C GLY A 75 14.67 -7.53 -0.91
N GLY A 76 14.09 -7.36 -2.11
CA GLY A 76 12.71 -6.90 -2.28
C GLY A 76 11.59 -7.84 -1.78
N LYS A 77 11.90 -9.13 -1.58
CA LYS A 77 10.89 -10.12 -1.18
C LYS A 77 10.30 -9.85 0.21
N LYS A 78 11.13 -9.53 1.20
CA LYS A 78 10.66 -9.32 2.58
C LYS A 78 9.90 -8.00 2.75
N PRO A 79 10.41 -6.84 2.28
CA PRO A 79 9.72 -5.58 2.42
C PRO A 79 8.39 -5.55 1.65
N LEU A 80 8.34 -6.10 0.43
CA LEU A 80 7.09 -6.18 -0.34
C LEU A 80 6.03 -7.03 0.37
N ALA A 81 6.41 -8.18 0.92
CA ALA A 81 5.48 -9.04 1.67
C ALA A 81 4.96 -8.34 2.94
N VAL A 82 5.85 -7.67 3.69
CA VAL A 82 5.47 -6.93 4.91
C VAL A 82 4.51 -5.78 4.58
N LEU A 83 4.78 -5.02 3.51
CA LEU A 83 3.90 -3.94 3.05
C LEU A 83 2.51 -4.46 2.64
N LEU A 84 2.46 -5.58 1.90
CA LEU A 84 1.19 -6.20 1.52
C LEU A 84 0.40 -6.70 2.74
N ILE A 85 1.05 -7.34 3.70
CA ILE A 85 0.39 -7.81 4.93
C ILE A 85 -0.15 -6.61 5.73
N MET A 86 0.63 -5.54 5.90
CA MET A 86 0.14 -4.33 6.56
C MET A 86 -1.05 -3.70 5.82
N ALA A 87 -1.02 -3.68 4.48
CA ALA A 87 -2.15 -3.19 3.69
C ALA A 87 -3.41 -4.03 3.90
N VAL A 88 -3.28 -5.36 3.94
CA VAL A 88 -4.41 -6.27 4.22
C VAL A 88 -4.94 -6.06 5.63
N ILE A 89 -4.07 -5.91 6.63
CA ILE A 89 -4.50 -5.63 8.02
C ILE A 89 -5.24 -4.30 8.11
N GLY A 90 -4.72 -3.25 7.46
CA GLY A 90 -5.37 -1.94 7.44
C GLY A 90 -6.75 -1.98 6.78
N MET A 91 -6.85 -2.64 5.62
CA MET A 91 -8.12 -2.86 4.92
C MET A 91 -9.10 -3.70 5.74
N ALA A 92 -8.64 -4.78 6.37
CA ALA A 92 -9.47 -5.62 7.22
C ALA A 92 -9.98 -4.84 8.44
N GLY A 93 -9.15 -4.00 9.07
CA GLY A 93 -9.56 -3.13 10.17
C GLY A 93 -10.65 -2.14 9.73
N LEU A 94 -10.51 -1.53 8.55
CA LEU A 94 -11.54 -0.67 7.98
C LEU A 94 -12.84 -1.44 7.69
N SER A 95 -12.74 -2.63 7.08
CA SER A 95 -13.91 -3.47 6.80
C SER A 95 -14.64 -3.91 8.07
N ILE A 96 -13.91 -4.27 9.12
CA ILE A 96 -14.48 -4.64 10.43
C ILE A 96 -15.17 -3.44 11.07
N LEU A 97 -14.56 -2.26 11.02
CA LEU A 97 -15.16 -1.03 11.52
C LEU A 97 -16.49 -0.72 10.82
N LEU A 98 -16.51 -0.85 9.49
CA LEU A 98 -17.73 -0.65 8.71
C LEU A 98 -18.82 -1.64 9.11
N LEU A 99 -18.50 -2.93 9.26
CA LEU A 99 -19.47 -3.96 9.66
C LEU A 99 -19.98 -3.85 11.11
N LEU A 100 -19.20 -3.25 12.01
CA LEU A 100 -19.58 -3.08 13.41
C LEU A 100 -20.46 -1.83 13.64
N PHE A 101 -20.21 -0.77 12.89
CA PHE A 101 -20.87 0.53 13.07
C PHE A 101 -21.95 0.84 12.03
N TYR A 102 -22.06 0.04 10.96
CA TYR A 102 -23.06 0.19 9.90
C TYR A 102 -23.58 -1.18 9.42
#